data_AF-A0A1Q6DSV1-F1
#
_entry.id   AF-A0A1Q6DSV1-F1
#
_cell.length_a   1.000
_cell.length_b   1.000
_cell.length_c   1.000
_cell.angle_alpha   90.00
_cell.angle_beta   90.00
_cell.angle_gamma   90.00
#
_symmetry.space_group_name_H-M   'P 1'
#
loop_
_entity.id
_entity.type
_entity.pdbx_description
1 polymer ?
#
loop_
_entity_poly.entity_id
_entity_poly.type
_entity_poly.pdbx_seq_one_letter_code
_entity_poly.pdbx_strand_id
1 'polypeptide(L)' 'MGLNKRIPVSEERWKELSSLKEPGQTYDDLLKELVEVKKKKKLFEDIEEIKKNQEYHELEEV' A
#
# COMPACT_ATOMS: atom_id res chain seq x y z
N MET A 1 23.41 6.54 8.39
CA MET A 1 23.62 6.76 6.95
C MET A 1 22.65 5.85 6.20
N GLY A 2 21.55 6.40 5.69
CA GLY A 2 20.46 5.61 5.09
C GLY A 2 20.88 5.02 3.75
N LEU A 3 20.66 3.72 3.57
CA LEU A 3 20.85 3.04 2.29
C LEU A 3 19.79 3.55 1.31
N ASN A 4 20.15 4.46 0.41
CA ASN A 4 19.33 4.87 -0.73
C ASN A 4 19.23 3.70 -1.73
N LYS A 5 18.47 2.65 -1.37
CA LYS A 5 18.18 1.54 -2.27
C LYS A 5 17.37 2.10 -3.44
N ARG A 6 17.98 2.18 -4.62
CA ARG A 6 17.31 2.62 -5.84
C ARG A 6 16.43 1.49 -6.35
N ILE A 7 15.16 1.80 -6.63
CA ILE A 7 14.24 0.88 -7.28
C ILE A 7 14.38 1.16 -8.79
N PRO A 8 14.94 0.24 -9.60
CA PRO A 8 14.94 0.42 -11.04
C PRO A 8 13.49 0.30 -11.55
N VAL A 9 13.05 1.29 -12.31
CA VAL A 9 11.75 1.27 -12.98
C VAL A 9 11.95 1.54 -14.47
N SER A 10 11.07 1.01 -15.31
CA SER A 10 11.05 1.32 -16.74
C SER A 10 10.65 2.79 -16.95
N GLU A 11 11.04 3.36 -18.10
CA GLU A 11 10.70 4.75 -18.46
C GLU A 11 9.18 4.98 -18.49
N GLU A 12 8.41 3.99 -18.93
CA GLU A 12 6.95 4.04 -18.94
C GLU A 12 6.38 4.18 -17.52
N ARG A 13 6.83 3.33 -16.58
CA ARG A 13 6.43 3.40 -15.17
C ARG A 13 6.90 4.68 -14.50
N TRP A 14 8.06 5.20 -14.90
CA TRP A 14 8.54 6.50 -14.41
C TRP A 14 7.61 7.64 -14.83
N LYS A 15 7.13 7.64 -16.09
CA LYS A 15 6.15 8.62 -16.58
C LYS A 15 4.82 8.49 -15.83
N GLU A 16 4.32 7.27 -15.63
CA GLU A 16 3.09 7.05 -14.85
C GLU A 16 3.23 7.58 -13.42
N LEU A 17 4.32 7.23 -12.72
CA LEU A 17 4.59 7.74 -11.37
C LEU A 17 4.74 9.26 -11.35
N SER A 18 5.38 9.85 -12.37
CA SER A 18 5.51 11.31 -12.47
C SER A 18 4.18 12.02 -12.70
N SER A 19 3.23 11.39 -13.41
CA SER A 19 1.89 11.93 -13.61
C SER A 19 1.01 11.83 -12.37
N LEU A 20 1.24 10.82 -11.53
CA LEU A 20 0.53 10.63 -10.26
C LEU A 20 1.04 11.57 -9.14
N LYS A 21 2.23 12.13 -9.32
CA LYS A 21 2.91 12.95 -8.33
C LYS A 21 2.33 14.37 -8.27
N GLU A 22 2.06 14.87 -7.07
CA GLU A 22 1.63 16.25 -6.86
C GLU A 22 2.80 17.26 -6.95
N PRO A 23 2.51 18.54 -7.31
CA PRO A 23 3.52 19.59 -7.30
C PRO A 23 4.11 19.77 -5.89
N GLY A 24 5.44 19.71 -5.78
CA GLY A 24 6.15 19.82 -4.50
C GLY A 24 6.33 18.51 -3.71
N GLN A 25 5.65 17.42 -4.07
CA GLN A 25 5.79 16.12 -3.41
C GLN A 25 7.14 15.45 -3.78
N THR A 26 7.67 14.50 -2.98
CA THR A 26 8.79 13.65 -3.42
C THR A 26 8.29 12.26 -3.87
N TYR A 27 9.12 11.51 -4.60
CA TYR A 27 8.78 10.13 -4.94
C TYR A 27 8.66 9.23 -3.70
N ASP A 28 9.38 9.56 -2.61
CA ASP A 28 9.28 8.82 -1.35
C ASP A 28 7.89 9.01 -0.71
N ASP A 29 7.40 10.25 -0.70
CA ASP A 29 6.05 10.57 -0.23
C ASP A 29 4.97 9.87 -1.07
N LEU A 30 5.08 9.91 -2.40
CA LEU A 30 4.15 9.21 -3.29
C LEU A 30 4.16 7.69 -3.03
N LEU A 31 5.34 7.09 -2.89
CA LEU A 31 5.47 5.66 -2.58
C LEU A 31 4.88 5.31 -1.22
N LYS A 32 5.05 6.17 -0.21
CA LYS A 32 4.46 6.01 1.10
C LYS A 32 2.93 6.00 1.02
N GLU A 33 2.33 6.95 0.29
CA GLU A 33 0.88 6.98 0.08
C GLU A 33 0.37 5.73 -0.64
N LEU A 34 1.05 5.30 -1.71
CA LEU A 34 0.68 4.07 -2.43
C LEU A 34 0.75 2.84 -1.53
N VAL A 35 1.74 2.75 -0.65
CA VAL A 35 1.83 1.67 0.36
C VAL A 35 0.67 1.72 1.34
N GLU A 36 0.29 2.91 1.82
CA GLU A 36 -0.86 3.07 2.72
C GLU A 36 -2.17 2.66 2.05
N VAL A 37 -2.39 3.08 0.80
CA VAL A 37 -3.58 2.69 0.03
C VAL A 37 -3.62 1.17 -0.16
N LYS A 38 -2.49 0.53 -0.51
CA LYS A 38 -2.43 -0.92 -0.67
C LYS A 38 -2.71 -1.67 0.64
N LYS A 39 -2.19 -1.19 1.77
CA LYS A 39 -2.46 -1.75 3.11
C LYS A 39 -3.94 -1.63 3.46
N LYS A 40 -4.54 -0.46 3.27
CA LYS A 40 -5.97 -0.23 3.51
C LYS A 40 -6.81 -1.16 2.64
N LYS A 41 -6.50 -1.26 1.35
CA LYS A 41 -7.22 -2.16 0.43
C LYS A 41 -7.15 -3.61 0.89
N LYS A 42 -5.96 -4.10 1.25
CA LYS A 42 -5.78 -5.45 1.76
C LYS A 42 -6.62 -5.69 3.02
N LEU A 43 -6.61 -4.74 3.97
CA LEU A 43 -7.44 -4.82 5.18
C LEU A 43 -8.93 -4.93 4.85
N PHE A 44 -9.43 -4.14 3.89
CA PHE A 44 -10.82 -4.24 3.44
C PHE A 44 -11.11 -5.60 2.79
N GLU A 45 -10.23 -6.10 1.93
CA GLU A 45 -10.35 -7.42 1.30
C GLU A 45 -10.38 -8.53 2.37
N ASP A 46 -9.47 -8.49 3.35
CA ASP A 46 -9.41 -9.44 4.46
C ASP A 46 -10.71 -9.40 5.30
N ILE A 47 -11.25 -8.20 5.59
CA ILE A 47 -12.53 -8.05 6.31
C ILE A 47 -13.70 -8.61 5.49
N GLU A 48 -13.75 -8.35 4.19
CA GLU A 48 -14.80 -8.88 3.32
C GLU A 48 -14.74 -10.41 3.24
N GLU A 49 -13.54 -10.99 3.19
CA GLU A 49 -13.35 -12.44 3.22
C GLU A 49 -13.84 -13.05 4.53
N ILE A 50 -13.48 -12.46 5.68
CA ILE A 50 -13.97 -12.91 7.00
C ILE A 50 -15.50 -12.81 7.08
N LYS A 51 -16.08 -11.69 6.60
CA LYS A 51 -17.54 -11.52 6.57
C LYS A 51 -18.23 -12.56 5.72
N LYS A 52 -17.63 -12.95 4.59
CA LYS A 52 -18.17 -13.95 3.67
C LYS A 52 -18.05 -15.36 4.23
N ASN A 53 -16.96 -15.68 4.92
CA ASN A 53 -16.76 -17.00 5.52
C ASN A 53 -17.58 -17.20 6.80
N GLN A 54 -18.07 -16.13 7.44
CA GLN A 54 -18.95 -16.14 8.63
C GLN A 54 -18.46 -17.02 9.80
N GLU A 55 -17.18 -17.40 9.81
CA GLU A 55 -16.59 -18.23 10.84
C GLU A 55 -15.98 -17.30 11.90
N TYR A 56 -16.80 -16.95 12.88
CA TYR A 56 -16.38 -16.16 14.04
C TYR A 56 -16.17 -17.12 15.20
N HIS A 57 -14.95 -17.18 15.70
CA HIS A 57 -14.62 -17.95 16.90
C HIS A 57 -14.74 -17.05 18.13
N GLU A 58 -15.35 -17.57 19.20
CA GLU A 58 -15.42 -16.87 20.49
C GLU A 58 -14.00 -16.74 21.06
N LEU A 59 -13.66 -15.56 21.58
CA LEU A 59 -12.37 -15.37 22.23
C LEU A 59 -12.39 -16.14 23.56
N GLU A 60 -11.59 -17.20 23.67
CA GLU A 60 -11.32 -17.82 24.96
C GLU A 60 -10.54 -16.80 25.81
N GLU A 61 -11.15 -16.38 26.92
CA GLU A 61 -10.54 -15.52 27.92
C GLU A 61 -9.36 -16.28 28.56
N VAL A 62 -8.13 -15.74 28.40
CA VAL A 62 -6.88 -16.30 28.94
C VAL A 62 -6.60 -15.75 30.33
#